data_AF-A0A1S2PNR0-F1
#
_entry.id   AF-A0A1S2PNR0-F1
#
_cell.length_a   1.000
_cell.length_b   1.000
_cell.length_c   1.000
_cell.angle_alpha   90.00
_cell.angle_beta   90.00
_cell.angle_gamma   90.00
#
_symmetry.space_group_name_H-M   'P 1'
#
loop_
_entity.id
_entity.type
_entity.pdbx_description
1 polymer ?
#
loop_
_entity_poly.entity_id
_entity_poly.type
_entity_poly.pdbx_seq_one_letter_code
_entity_poly.pdbx_strand_id
1 'polypeptide(L)'
;MTDHAAPAQTAAVLETLLKVPAPVVPLLALPPLKDVTDGQSRGTDCVWCRDPLTLATAVDLGTQKSPQDGPSPTTGATWYPRTCQPCMADHAHRALFEHARICEQCVDETGECKVGRVLYRLIREGRR
;
A
#
# COMPACT_ATOMS: atom_id res chain seq x y z
N MET A 1 38.72 29.67 -5.88
CA MET A 1 37.35 30.13 -5.56
C MET A 1 36.40 29.50 -6.57
N THR A 2 35.76 28.41 -6.17
CA THR A 2 34.37 27.98 -6.46
C THR A 2 34.28 26.51 -6.00
N ASP A 3 33.97 26.33 -4.72
CA ASP A 3 33.41 25.10 -4.19
C ASP A 3 32.05 24.86 -4.86
N HIS A 4 31.88 23.71 -5.53
CA HIS A 4 30.56 23.21 -5.90
C HIS A 4 30.20 22.08 -4.95
N ALA A 5 29.38 22.41 -3.97
CA ALA A 5 28.79 21.48 -3.03
C ALA A 5 27.66 20.64 -3.69
N ALA A 6 27.74 19.34 -3.40
CA ALA A 6 26.67 18.33 -3.25
C ALA A 6 25.95 17.71 -4.46
N PRO A 7 25.88 16.36 -4.49
CA PRO A 7 24.75 15.60 -5.01
C PRO A 7 24.13 14.73 -3.89
N ALA A 8 23.55 15.35 -2.85
CA ALA A 8 22.80 14.62 -1.81
C ALA A 8 21.27 14.58 -2.09
N GLN A 9 20.80 15.29 -3.12
CA GLN A 9 19.36 15.50 -3.35
C GLN A 9 18.68 14.41 -4.21
N THR A 10 19.45 13.56 -4.90
CA THR A 10 18.90 12.53 -5.81
C THR A 10 18.36 11.29 -5.10
N ALA A 11 18.82 11.01 -3.88
CA ALA A 11 18.37 9.84 -3.10
C ALA A 11 17.06 10.10 -2.35
N ALA A 12 16.84 11.32 -1.85
CA ALA A 12 15.67 11.67 -1.03
C ALA A 12 14.35 11.74 -1.83
N VAL A 13 14.40 12.02 -3.15
CA VAL A 13 13.21 12.04 -4.00
C VAL A 13 12.67 10.61 -4.27
N LEU A 14 13.51 9.58 -4.10
CA LEU A 14 13.09 8.18 -4.26
C LEU A 14 12.40 7.62 -2.99
N GLU A 15 12.56 8.27 -1.84
CA GLU A 15 12.05 7.81 -0.53
C GLU A 15 10.64 8.29 -0.18
N THR A 16 9.89 8.90 -1.10
CA THR A 16 8.49 9.30 -0.83
C THR A 16 7.45 8.23 -1.21
N LEU A 17 7.89 7.02 -1.59
CA LEU A 17 7.01 5.85 -1.64
C LEU A 17 6.98 5.23 -0.23
N LEU A 18 5.95 5.56 0.55
CA LEU A 18 5.67 4.80 1.77
C LEU A 18 5.45 3.34 1.38
N LYS A 19 6.38 2.47 1.79
CA LYS A 19 6.30 1.03 1.53
C LYS A 19 5.51 0.37 2.65
N VAL A 20 4.43 -0.31 2.28
CA VAL A 20 3.64 -1.09 3.26
C VAL A 20 4.38 -2.39 3.62
N PRO A 21 4.47 -2.76 4.90
CA PRO A 21 4.97 -4.08 5.29
C PRO A 21 4.16 -5.21 4.65
N ALA A 22 4.84 -6.16 4.00
CA ALA A 22 4.20 -7.26 3.27
C ALA A 22 3.13 -8.03 4.06
N PRO A 23 3.28 -8.33 5.37
CA PRO A 23 2.25 -9.03 6.14
C PRO A 23 0.92 -8.27 6.28
N VAL A 24 0.93 -6.94 6.10
CA VAL A 24 -0.28 -6.09 6.24
C VAL A 24 -1.03 -5.96 4.91
N VAL A 25 -0.35 -6.12 3.78
CA VAL A 25 -0.96 -5.95 2.45
C VAL A 25 -2.18 -6.86 2.22
N PRO A 26 -2.16 -8.15 2.59
CA PRO A 26 -3.35 -9.01 2.46
C PRO A 26 -4.57 -8.50 3.22
N LEU A 27 -4.39 -7.75 4.31
CA LEU A 27 -5.48 -7.20 5.12
C LEU A 27 -6.15 -5.99 4.46
N LEU A 28 -5.48 -5.34 3.51
CA LEU A 28 -6.00 -4.15 2.81
C LEU A 28 -7.06 -4.48 1.75
N ALA A 29 -7.33 -5.77 1.51
CA ALA A 29 -8.31 -6.27 0.55
C ALA A 29 -8.09 -5.70 -0.85
N LEU A 30 -6.96 -6.06 -1.46
CA LEU A 30 -6.68 -5.71 -2.86
C LEU A 30 -7.75 -6.29 -3.79
N PRO A 31 -8.19 -5.55 -4.82
CA PRO A 31 -9.05 -6.10 -5.85
C PRO A 31 -8.35 -7.27 -6.58
N PRO A 32 -9.10 -8.24 -7.12
CA PRO A 32 -8.53 -9.27 -7.97
C PRO A 32 -7.88 -8.65 -9.22
N LEU A 33 -6.72 -9.17 -9.65
CA LEU A 33 -5.99 -8.65 -10.82
C LEU A 33 -6.84 -8.63 -12.12
N LYS A 34 -7.76 -9.58 -12.27
CA LYS A 34 -8.68 -9.62 -13.42
C LYS A 34 -9.68 -8.45 -13.46
N ASP A 35 -9.88 -7.78 -12.34
CA ASP A 35 -10.87 -6.70 -12.18
C ASP A 35 -10.22 -5.31 -12.17
N VAL A 36 -8.89 -5.23 -12.36
CA VAL A 36 -8.15 -3.96 -12.42
C VAL A 36 -7.67 -3.67 -13.84
N THR A 37 -7.51 -2.38 -14.14
CA THR A 37 -7.00 -1.89 -15.43
C THR A 37 -5.48 -2.08 -15.55
N ASP A 38 -4.92 -1.96 -16.77
CA ASP A 38 -3.47 -2.03 -16.98
C ASP A 38 -2.73 -0.97 -16.15
N GLY A 39 -3.24 0.27 -16.10
CA GLY A 39 -2.66 1.35 -15.30
C GLY A 39 -2.63 1.04 -13.79
N GLN A 40 -3.72 0.49 -13.25
CA GLN A 40 -3.75 0.01 -11.86
C GLN A 40 -2.77 -1.15 -11.62
N SER A 41 -2.66 -2.08 -12.57
CA SER A 41 -1.77 -3.24 -12.44
C SER A 41 -0.28 -2.87 -12.45
N ARG A 42 0.09 -1.82 -13.18
CA ARG A 42 1.45 -1.25 -13.24
C ARG A 42 1.71 -0.22 -12.14
N GLY A 43 0.66 0.16 -11.40
CA GLY A 43 0.72 1.17 -10.35
C GLY A 43 0.91 2.59 -10.88
N THR A 44 0.46 2.88 -12.10
CA THR A 44 0.35 4.27 -12.59
C THR A 44 -0.94 4.93 -12.11
N ASP A 45 -1.97 4.13 -11.82
CA ASP A 45 -3.25 4.59 -11.28
C ASP A 45 -3.50 3.95 -9.90
N CYS A 46 -4.27 4.62 -9.06
CA CYS A 46 -4.67 4.06 -7.77
C CYS A 46 -5.45 2.77 -7.99
N VAL A 47 -5.00 1.69 -7.33
CA VAL A 47 -5.63 0.37 -7.40
C VAL A 47 -7.10 0.36 -6.98
N TRP A 48 -7.56 1.37 -6.23
CA TRP A 48 -8.96 1.49 -5.79
C TRP A 48 -9.75 2.57 -6.54
N CYS A 49 -9.33 3.84 -6.55
CA CYS A 49 -10.12 4.92 -7.17
C CYS A 49 -9.87 5.14 -8.66
N ARG A 50 -8.82 4.53 -9.25
CA ARG A 50 -8.36 4.74 -10.64
C ARG A 50 -7.77 6.11 -10.96
N ASP A 51 -7.66 7.01 -9.99
CA ASP A 51 -7.01 8.29 -10.24
C ASP A 51 -5.51 8.10 -10.56
N PRO A 52 -4.95 8.87 -11.51
CA PRO A 52 -3.53 8.83 -11.82
C PRO A 52 -2.68 9.15 -10.59
N LEU A 53 -1.62 8.39 -10.39
CA LEU A 53 -0.68 8.56 -9.30
C LEU A 53 0.52 9.37 -9.73
N THR A 54 0.99 10.21 -8.81
CA THR A 54 2.28 10.88 -8.93
C THR A 54 3.28 10.20 -8.00
N LEU A 55 4.58 10.41 -8.23
CA LEU A 55 5.63 9.92 -7.33
C LEU A 55 5.47 10.45 -5.89
N ALA A 56 4.88 11.62 -5.72
CA ALA A 56 4.68 12.24 -4.42
C ALA A 56 3.50 11.64 -3.63
N THR A 57 2.49 11.10 -4.31
CA THR A 57 1.22 10.65 -3.69
C THR A 57 1.04 9.14 -3.69
N ALA A 58 1.91 8.41 -4.40
CA ALA A 58 1.84 6.97 -4.49
C ALA A 58 2.36 6.28 -3.22
N VAL A 59 1.59 5.33 -2.72
CA VAL A 59 1.98 4.39 -1.68
C VAL A 59 2.18 3.03 -2.34
N ASP A 60 3.35 2.41 -2.11
CA ASP A 60 3.73 1.15 -2.74
C ASP A 60 3.26 -0.04 -1.90
N LEU A 61 2.48 -0.93 -2.52
CA LEU A 61 1.93 -2.15 -1.90
C LEU A 61 2.81 -3.37 -2.17
N GLY A 62 3.97 -3.16 -2.81
CA GLY A 62 4.91 -4.19 -3.19
C GLY A 62 4.42 -5.05 -4.34
N THR A 63 5.28 -5.97 -4.75
CA THR A 63 4.98 -6.96 -5.78
C THR A 63 3.91 -7.93 -5.31
N GLN A 64 2.84 -8.06 -6.09
CA GLN A 64 1.75 -8.98 -5.85
C GLN A 64 1.71 -10.07 -6.93
N LYS A 65 1.16 -11.23 -6.57
CA LYS A 65 0.89 -12.32 -7.52
C LYS A 65 -0.60 -12.65 -7.49
N SER A 66 -1.19 -12.81 -8.67
CA SER A 66 -2.53 -13.38 -8.75
C SER A 66 -2.50 -14.86 -8.31
N PRO A 67 -3.67 -15.42 -7.93
CA PRO A 67 -3.78 -16.84 -7.64
C PRO A 67 -3.21 -17.71 -8.77
N GLN A 68 -2.58 -18.83 -8.39
CA GLN A 68 -2.02 -19.81 -9.33
C GLN A 68 -3.08 -20.78 -9.86
N ASP A 69 -4.26 -20.81 -9.23
CA ASP A 69 -5.32 -21.74 -9.55
C ASP A 69 -6.51 -21.02 -10.21
N GLY A 70 -7.10 -21.68 -11.20
CA GLY A 70 -8.32 -21.23 -11.89
C GLY A 70 -8.11 -20.75 -13.32
N PRO A 71 -9.19 -20.63 -14.11
CA PRO A 71 -9.13 -20.40 -15.57
C PRO A 71 -8.92 -18.92 -15.94
N SER A 72 -8.43 -18.07 -15.03
CA SER A 72 -8.29 -16.64 -15.32
C SER A 72 -7.15 -16.39 -16.33
N PRO A 73 -7.31 -15.48 -17.30
CA PRO A 73 -6.21 -15.05 -18.18
C PRO A 73 -5.01 -14.48 -17.41
N THR A 74 -5.26 -14.03 -16.18
CA THR A 74 -4.27 -13.43 -15.28
C THR A 74 -3.68 -14.43 -14.30
N THR A 75 -3.96 -15.74 -14.38
CA THR A 75 -3.48 -16.74 -13.42
C THR A 75 -1.94 -16.74 -13.33
N GLY A 76 -1.42 -16.68 -12.11
CA GLY A 76 0.02 -16.61 -11.81
C GLY A 76 0.77 -15.35 -12.24
N ALA A 77 0.09 -14.38 -12.84
CA ALA A 77 0.68 -13.09 -13.23
C ALA A 77 1.17 -12.28 -12.02
N THR A 78 2.28 -11.58 -12.24
CA THR A 78 2.86 -10.63 -11.28
C THR A 78 2.40 -9.22 -11.62
N TRP A 79 2.10 -8.42 -10.60
CA TRP A 79 1.64 -7.04 -10.75
C TRP A 79 2.17 -6.17 -9.60
N TYR A 80 2.11 -4.85 -9.78
CA TYR A 80 2.79 -3.87 -8.93
C TYR A 80 1.81 -2.76 -8.49
N PRO A 81 0.78 -3.11 -7.71
CA PRO A 81 -0.26 -2.17 -7.35
C PRO A 81 0.30 -1.05 -6.46
N ARG A 82 -0.15 0.17 -6.75
CA ARG A 82 0.07 1.36 -5.93
C ARG A 82 -1.27 2.02 -5.60
N THR A 83 -1.29 2.87 -4.60
CA THR A 83 -2.50 3.59 -4.20
C THR A 83 -2.20 5.05 -3.88
N CYS A 84 -3.21 5.91 -3.98
CA CYS A 84 -3.15 7.22 -3.39
C CYS A 84 -3.25 7.12 -1.85
N GLN A 85 -2.78 8.16 -1.17
CA GLN A 85 -2.83 8.30 0.28
C GLN A 85 -4.24 8.23 0.88
N PRO A 86 -5.29 8.90 0.32
CA PRO A 86 -6.64 8.81 0.86
C PRO A 86 -7.19 7.38 0.85
N CYS A 87 -7.10 6.68 -0.29
CA CYS A 87 -7.59 5.30 -0.36
C CYS A 87 -6.75 4.35 0.52
N MET A 88 -5.46 4.60 0.71
CA MET A 88 -4.66 3.86 1.70
C MET A 88 -5.24 4.02 3.11
N ALA A 89 -5.52 5.25 3.54
CA ALA A 89 -6.09 5.49 4.87
C ALA A 89 -7.45 4.82 5.05
N ASP A 90 -8.32 4.88 4.04
CA ASP A 90 -9.66 4.27 4.08
C ASP A 90 -9.59 2.74 4.19
N HIS A 91 -8.75 2.10 3.36
CA HIS A 91 -8.58 0.66 3.39
C HIS A 91 -7.86 0.17 4.65
N ALA A 92 -6.87 0.92 5.15
CA ALA A 92 -6.21 0.63 6.42
C ALA A 92 -7.18 0.77 7.61
N HIS A 93 -8.10 1.74 7.57
CA HIS A 93 -9.14 1.89 8.59
C HIS A 93 -10.10 0.70 8.62
N ARG A 94 -10.58 0.25 7.46
CA ARG A 94 -11.42 -0.96 7.35
C ARG A 94 -10.68 -2.20 7.84
N ALA A 95 -9.43 -2.38 7.42
CA ALA A 95 -8.59 -3.49 7.85
C ALA A 95 -8.36 -3.49 9.36
N LEU A 96 -8.12 -2.32 9.97
CA LEU A 96 -7.95 -2.19 11.41
C LEU A 96 -9.24 -2.57 12.16
N PHE A 97 -10.38 -2.09 11.67
CA PHE A 97 -11.68 -2.41 12.24
C PHE A 97 -11.94 -3.92 12.25
N GLU A 98 -11.69 -4.61 11.13
CA GLU A 98 -11.89 -6.07 11.06
C GLU A 98 -10.87 -6.84 11.91
N HIS A 99 -9.60 -6.44 11.87
CA HIS A 99 -8.54 -7.10 12.64
C HIS A 99 -8.77 -7.01 14.15
N ALA A 100 -9.14 -5.81 14.64
CA ALA A 100 -9.30 -5.57 16.08
C ALA A 100 -10.42 -6.42 16.71
N ARG A 101 -11.40 -6.87 15.93
CA ARG A 101 -12.52 -7.69 16.41
C ARG A 101 -12.14 -9.13 16.75
N ILE A 102 -11.05 -9.62 16.18
CA ILE A 102 -10.62 -11.03 16.31
C ILE A 102 -9.22 -11.18 16.91
N CYS A 103 -8.55 -10.07 17.22
CA CYS A 103 -7.20 -10.06 17.77
C CYS A 103 -7.22 -9.75 19.26
N GLU A 104 -6.87 -10.75 20.08
CA GLU A 104 -6.77 -10.65 21.55
C GLU A 104 -5.92 -9.45 21.98
N GLN A 105 -4.72 -9.26 21.41
CA GLN A 105 -3.86 -8.10 21.72
C GLN A 105 -4.52 -6.75 21.40
N CYS A 106 -5.41 -6.67 20.41
CA CYS A 106 -6.13 -5.42 20.15
C CYS A 106 -7.23 -5.16 21.18
N VAL A 107 -7.85 -6.22 21.69
CA VAL A 107 -8.93 -6.15 22.69
C VAL A 107 -8.37 -5.89 24.08
N ASP A 108 -7.34 -6.63 24.49
CA ASP A 108 -6.85 -6.68 25.87
C ASP A 108 -5.65 -5.76 26.13
N GLU A 109 -4.77 -5.57 25.14
CA GLU A 109 -3.50 -4.85 25.27
C GLU A 109 -3.35 -3.78 24.17
N THR A 110 -4.32 -2.85 24.14
CA THR A 110 -4.44 -1.85 23.09
C THR A 110 -3.11 -1.10 22.88
N GLY A 111 -2.52 -1.29 21.70
CA GLY A 111 -1.26 -0.64 21.29
C GLY A 111 -0.07 -1.58 21.18
N GLU A 112 -0.15 -2.81 21.67
CA GLU A 112 0.94 -3.79 21.56
C GLU A 112 0.91 -4.54 20.21
N CYS A 113 -0.29 -4.78 19.68
CA CYS A 113 -0.46 -5.46 18.40
C CYS A 113 0.31 -4.74 17.27
N LYS A 114 1.30 -5.44 16.71
CA LYS A 114 2.16 -4.89 15.64
C LYS A 114 1.36 -4.58 14.37
N VAL A 115 0.41 -5.45 14.01
CA VAL A 115 -0.48 -5.25 12.85
C VAL A 115 -1.36 -4.03 13.05
N GLY A 116 -2.03 -3.94 14.20
CA GLY A 116 -2.87 -2.79 14.56
C GLY A 116 -2.10 -1.46 14.54
N ARG A 117 -0.86 -1.44 15.06
CA ARG A 117 0.01 -0.27 15.02
C ARG A 117 0.38 0.16 13.60
N VAL A 118 0.71 -0.79 12.72
CA VAL A 118 1.01 -0.48 11.32
C VAL A 118 -0.22 0.08 10.61
N LEU A 119 -1.38 -0.55 10.75
CA LEU A 119 -2.62 -0.07 10.16
C LEU A 119 -2.98 1.33 10.66
N TYR A 120 -2.85 1.59 11.97
CA TYR A 120 -3.07 2.91 12.54
C TYR A 120 -2.11 3.98 11.98
N ARG A 121 -0.83 3.63 11.78
CA ARG A 121 0.15 4.52 11.14
C ARG A 121 -0.29 4.88 9.72
N LEU A 122 -0.69 3.90 8.91
CA LEU A 122 -1.14 4.12 7.53
C LEU A 122 -2.37 5.06 7.48
N ILE A 123 -3.31 4.91 8.41
CA ILE A 123 -4.46 5.82 8.53
C ILE A 123 -4.01 7.25 8.82
N ARG A 124 -3.03 7.43 9.71
CA ARG A 124 -2.53 8.76 10.09
C ARG A 124 -1.73 9.42 8.97
N GLU A 125 -0.95 8.65 8.24
CA GLU A 125 -0.12 9.14 7.14
C GLU A 125 -0.98 9.50 5.91
N GLY A 126 -1.99 8.70 5.59
CA GLY A 126 -2.84 8.95 4.42
C GLY A 126 -3.85 10.09 4.57
N ARG A 127 -3.95 10.70 5.76
CA ARG A 127 -4.80 11.88 6.06
C ARG A 127 -4.03 13.22 6.03
N ARG A 128 -2.71 13.19 5.84
CA ARG A 128 -1.87 14.40 5.76
C ARG A 128 -1.83 14.93 4.34
#